data_AF-A0AA40WGC1-F1
#
_entry.id   AF-A0AA40WGC1-F1
#
_cell.length_a   1.000
_cell.length_b   1.000
_cell.length_c   1.000
_cell.angle_alpha   90.00
_cell.angle_beta   90.00
_cell.angle_gamma   90.00
#
_symmetry.space_group_name_H-M   'P 1'
#
loop_
_entity.id
_entity.type
_entity.pdbx_description
1 polymer ?
#
loop_
_entity_poly.entity_id
_entity_poly.type
_entity_poly.pdbx_seq_one_letter_code
_entity_poly.pdbx_strand_id
1 'polypeptide(L)'
;VLPASEEERDTQPTLSFQRVLQRAVFHVQSSGRSEVTGANVLVAIFSEQESQAAYLLRKHEVSRLDIVNFISHGTREDEPSQSSDLGNQRTGDEQAGGEGRVENFTTNLNQIARVGGIEPLIGREKELERAIQGLCRRRKNNPLLVGESGVGKTAIAEG
;
A
#
# COMPACT_ATOMS: atom_id res chain seq x y z
N VAL A 1 -7.25 4.30 48.35
CA VAL A 1 -6.08 4.65 49.18
C VAL A 1 -4.98 3.67 48.79
N LEU A 2 -3.97 4.11 48.04
CA LEU A 2 -2.83 3.26 47.71
C LEU A 2 -1.96 3.16 48.97
N PRO A 3 -1.47 1.96 49.36
CA PRO A 3 -0.64 1.80 50.54
C PRO A 3 0.70 2.55 50.37
N ALA A 4 1.08 3.34 51.37
CA ALA A 4 2.24 4.24 51.37
C ALA A 4 3.62 3.55 51.38
N SER A 5 3.70 2.27 51.02
CA SER A 5 4.94 1.46 51.01
C SER A 5 5.35 0.97 49.62
N GLU A 6 4.70 1.46 48.55
CA GLU A 6 4.96 1.04 47.17
C GLU A 6 5.35 2.21 46.24
N GLU A 7 6.11 3.19 46.74
CA GLU A 7 6.56 4.33 45.92
C GLU A 7 7.64 3.96 44.88
N GLU A 8 8.27 2.78 44.98
CA GLU A 8 9.30 2.29 44.04
C GLU A 8 8.96 0.91 43.44
N ARG A 9 7.76 0.74 42.86
CA ARG A 9 7.52 -0.40 41.96
C ARG A 9 7.66 0.03 40.51
N ASP A 10 8.72 -0.46 39.85
CA ASP A 10 8.85 -0.36 38.41
C ASP A 10 7.62 -0.99 37.72
N THR A 11 7.01 -0.23 36.82
CA THR A 11 5.85 -0.71 36.06
C THR A 11 6.28 -1.86 35.17
N GLN A 12 5.68 -3.04 35.39
CA GLN A 12 5.94 -4.20 34.54
C GLN A 12 4.99 -4.25 33.34
N PRO A 13 5.50 -4.58 32.14
CA PRO A 13 4.66 -4.74 30.97
C PRO A 13 3.73 -5.93 31.12
N THR A 14 2.48 -5.78 30.65
CA THR A 14 1.53 -6.88 30.61
C THR A 14 1.87 -7.86 29.48
N LEU A 15 1.36 -9.10 29.58
CA LEU A 15 1.50 -10.08 28.50
C LEU A 15 0.89 -9.58 27.18
N SER A 16 -0.24 -8.86 27.26
CA SER A 16 -0.88 -8.26 26.09
C SER A 16 0.02 -7.21 25.43
N PHE A 17 0.73 -6.39 26.22
CA PHE A 17 1.70 -5.42 25.69
C PHE A 17 2.82 -6.12 24.91
N GLN A 18 3.41 -7.18 25.46
CA GLN A 18 4.46 -7.94 24.78
C GLN A 18 3.98 -8.56 23.46
N ARG A 19 2.76 -9.14 23.44
CA ARG A 19 2.18 -9.71 22.21
C ARG A 19 1.94 -8.66 21.13
N VAL A 20 1.48 -7.46 21.50
CA VAL A 20 1.30 -6.35 20.55
C VAL A 20 2.62 -5.95 19.91
N LEU A 21 3.67 -5.76 20.72
CA LEU A 21 4.99 -5.39 20.20
C LEU A 21 5.55 -6.48 19.27
N GLN A 22 5.48 -7.73 19.68
CA GLN A 22 5.94 -8.85 18.85
C GLN A 22 5.20 -8.90 17.51
N ARG A 23 3.87 -8.77 17.51
CA ARG A 23 3.07 -8.73 16.27
C ARG A 23 3.44 -7.57 15.37
N ALA A 24 3.67 -6.39 15.92
CA ALA A 24 4.11 -5.22 15.16
C ALA A 24 5.47 -5.48 14.49
N VAL A 25 6.43 -6.07 15.22
CA VAL A 25 7.75 -6.45 14.68
C VAL A 25 7.62 -7.48 13.56
N PHE A 26 6.85 -8.56 13.77
CA PHE A 26 6.63 -9.59 12.73
C PHE A 26 5.98 -9.03 11.47
N HIS A 27 5.04 -8.08 11.61
CA HIS A 27 4.41 -7.43 10.47
C HIS A 27 5.41 -6.62 9.65
N VAL A 28 6.25 -5.83 10.32
CA VAL A 28 7.27 -5.00 9.67
C VAL A 28 8.32 -5.86 8.96
N GLN A 29 8.80 -6.91 9.62
CA GLN A 29 9.77 -7.84 9.03
C GLN A 29 9.21 -8.57 7.82
N SER A 30 7.96 -9.05 7.87
CA SER A 30 7.33 -9.71 6.72
C SER A 30 7.03 -8.75 5.56
N SER A 31 6.91 -7.46 5.83
CA SER A 31 6.79 -6.39 4.83
C SER A 31 8.12 -5.91 4.22
N GLY A 32 9.26 -6.48 4.65
CA GLY A 32 10.59 -6.08 4.17
C GLY A 32 11.10 -4.73 4.68
N ARG A 33 10.44 -4.15 5.70
CA ARG A 33 10.85 -2.88 6.32
C ARG A 33 11.75 -3.16 7.53
N SER A 34 12.68 -2.25 7.80
CA SER A 34 13.65 -2.38 8.90
C SER A 34 13.23 -1.71 10.21
N GLU A 35 12.23 -0.83 10.16
CA GLU A 35 11.87 0.02 11.30
C GLU A 35 10.41 -0.14 11.71
N VAL A 36 10.19 -0.31 13.02
CA VAL A 36 8.87 -0.41 13.63
C VAL A 36 8.44 0.95 14.15
N THR A 37 7.50 1.59 13.47
CA THR A 37 6.86 2.84 13.92
C THR A 37 5.69 2.60 14.86
N GLY A 38 5.26 3.65 15.58
CA GLY A 38 4.08 3.61 16.46
C GLY A 38 2.78 3.29 15.72
N ALA A 39 2.70 3.58 14.43
CA ALA A 39 1.57 3.21 13.58
C ALA A 39 1.39 1.67 13.49
N ASN A 40 2.49 0.92 13.41
CA ASN A 40 2.45 -0.54 13.41
C ASN A 40 1.93 -1.08 14.75
N VAL A 41 2.29 -0.43 15.85
CA VAL A 41 1.81 -0.78 17.19
C VAL A 41 0.30 -0.53 17.31
N LEU A 42 -0.19 0.62 16.82
CA LEU A 42 -1.62 0.93 16.81
C LEU A 42 -2.44 -0.10 16.03
N VAL A 43 -1.96 -0.53 14.86
CA VAL A 43 -2.61 -1.59 14.08
C VAL A 43 -2.59 -2.93 14.83
N ALA A 44 -1.48 -3.26 15.50
CA ALA A 44 -1.32 -4.49 16.26
C ALA A 44 -2.18 -4.54 17.54
N ILE A 45 -2.56 -3.41 18.12
CA ILE A 45 -3.48 -3.35 19.27
C ILE A 45 -4.83 -3.99 18.95
N PHE A 46 -5.33 -3.84 17.71
CA PHE A 46 -6.59 -4.47 17.28
C PHE A 46 -6.53 -6.00 17.28
N SER A 47 -5.34 -6.60 17.26
CA SER A 47 -5.18 -8.05 17.37
C SER A 47 -5.32 -8.55 18.81
N GLU A 48 -5.24 -7.68 19.82
CA GLU A 48 -5.53 -8.01 21.23
C GLU A 48 -6.98 -7.63 21.59
N GLN A 49 -7.94 -8.46 21.19
CA GLN A 49 -9.37 -8.20 21.38
C GLN A 49 -9.80 -8.05 22.85
N GLU A 50 -9.08 -8.68 23.78
CA GLU A 50 -9.35 -8.65 25.22
C GLU A 50 -8.61 -7.50 25.94
N SER A 51 -7.92 -6.62 25.20
CA SER A 51 -7.21 -5.48 25.79
C SER A 51 -8.13 -4.27 26.01
N GLN A 52 -7.91 -3.57 27.13
CA GLN A 52 -8.56 -2.29 27.42
C GLN A 52 -8.34 -1.25 26.32
N ALA A 53 -7.18 -1.29 25.65
CA ALA A 53 -6.90 -0.39 24.53
C ALA A 53 -7.81 -0.67 23.32
N ALA A 54 -8.01 -1.94 22.96
CA ALA A 54 -8.91 -2.33 21.88
C ALA A 54 -10.38 -2.07 22.24
N TYR A 55 -10.75 -2.16 23.52
CA TYR A 55 -12.06 -1.74 24.00
C TYR A 55 -12.26 -0.23 23.83
N LEU A 56 -11.30 0.60 24.24
CA LEU A 56 -11.39 2.06 24.16
C LEU A 56 -11.51 2.54 22.70
N LEU A 57 -10.72 1.96 21.80
CA LEU A 57 -10.78 2.27 20.36
C LEU A 57 -12.16 1.95 19.77
N ARG A 58 -12.74 0.79 20.11
CA ARG A 58 -14.10 0.43 19.69
C ARG A 58 -15.17 1.33 20.29
N LYS A 59 -15.01 1.76 21.55
CA LYS A 59 -15.93 2.70 22.21
C LYS A 59 -15.97 4.06 21.49
N HIS A 60 -14.86 4.47 20.90
CA HIS A 60 -14.76 5.67 20.07
C HIS A 60 -14.99 5.41 18.57
N GLU A 61 -15.57 4.25 18.22
CA GLU A 61 -15.92 3.89 16.84
C GLU A 61 -14.72 3.85 15.87
N VAL A 62 -13.50 3.71 16.40
CA VAL A 62 -12.29 3.57 15.57
C VAL A 62 -12.12 2.10 15.20
N SER A 63 -12.19 1.81 13.90
CA SER A 63 -11.95 0.47 13.37
C SER A 63 -10.49 0.29 12.97
N ARG A 64 -10.06 -0.99 12.85
CA ARG A 64 -8.74 -1.33 12.32
C ARG A 64 -8.56 -0.79 10.89
N LEU A 65 -9.63 -0.80 10.10
CA LEU A 65 -9.60 -0.36 8.71
C LEU A 65 -9.31 1.14 8.63
N ASP A 66 -9.89 1.95 9.52
CA ASP A 66 -9.67 3.40 9.54
C ASP A 66 -8.20 3.75 9.77
N ILE A 67 -7.55 3.03 10.69
CA ILE A 67 -6.12 3.24 10.97
C ILE A 67 -5.27 2.79 9.77
N VAL A 68 -5.56 1.65 9.16
CA VAL A 68 -4.80 1.15 8.00
C VAL A 68 -4.98 2.09 6.81
N ASN A 69 -6.18 2.59 6.56
CA ASN A 69 -6.48 3.57 5.53
C ASN A 69 -5.73 4.88 5.79
N PHE A 70 -5.76 5.38 7.02
CA PHE A 70 -5.04 6.58 7.41
C PHE A 70 -3.52 6.44 7.21
N ILE A 71 -2.94 5.30 7.58
CA ILE A 71 -1.50 5.03 7.35
C ILE A 71 -1.19 4.96 5.84
N SER A 72 -2.11 4.38 5.06
CA SER A 72 -1.89 4.17 3.62
C SER A 72 -2.07 5.45 2.79
N HIS A 73 -2.94 6.37 3.23
CA HIS A 73 -3.40 7.48 2.40
C HIS A 73 -3.25 8.86 3.05
N GLY A 74 -2.92 8.97 4.34
CA GLY A 74 -2.57 10.22 5.00
C GLY A 74 -3.70 11.25 5.15
N THR A 75 -4.90 10.97 4.64
CA THR A 75 -6.01 11.92 4.60
C THR A 75 -7.19 11.46 5.46
N ARG A 76 -7.54 12.28 6.45
CA ARG A 76 -8.93 12.38 6.92
C ARG A 76 -9.70 13.14 5.84
N GLU A 77 -10.85 12.62 5.40
CA GLU A 77 -11.72 13.32 4.45
C GLU A 77 -12.43 14.56 5.08
N ASP A 78 -12.28 14.80 6.39
CA ASP A 78 -13.07 15.79 7.14
C ASP A 78 -12.29 16.94 7.82
N GLU A 79 -11.00 17.18 7.53
CA GLU A 79 -10.29 18.35 8.07
C GLU A 79 -9.57 19.13 6.96
N PRO A 80 -9.84 20.45 6.79
CA PRO A 80 -9.11 21.28 5.86
C PRO A 80 -7.65 21.38 6.32
N SER A 81 -6.76 21.08 5.39
CA SER A 81 -5.32 20.97 5.57
C SER A 81 -4.74 22.18 6.30
N GLN A 82 -4.35 22.01 7.57
CA GLN A 82 -3.24 22.79 8.12
C GLN A 82 -1.95 22.09 7.71
N SER A 83 -1.53 22.40 6.48
CA SER A 83 -0.16 22.17 6.03
C SER A 83 0.79 22.89 6.99
N SER A 84 1.53 22.12 7.79
CA SER A 84 2.77 22.63 8.36
C SER A 84 3.74 22.81 7.21
N ASP A 85 3.97 24.08 6.91
CA ASP A 85 4.90 24.62 5.94
C ASP A 85 6.32 24.09 6.19
N LEU A 86 6.77 23.18 5.35
CA LEU A 86 8.18 22.90 5.09
C LEU A 86 8.34 22.92 3.57
N GLY A 87 8.74 24.09 3.09
CA GLY A 87 8.68 24.49 1.70
C GLY A 87 9.46 23.60 0.74
N ASN A 88 8.87 23.41 -0.43
CA ASN A 88 9.60 23.41 -1.69
C ASN A 88 8.64 23.83 -2.81
N GLN A 89 8.76 25.07 -3.27
CA GLN A 89 8.22 25.49 -4.56
C GLN A 89 8.89 24.68 -5.67
N ARG A 90 8.09 23.94 -6.44
CA ARG A 90 8.32 23.69 -7.88
C ARG A 90 6.98 23.30 -8.52
N THR A 91 6.40 24.31 -9.14
CA THR A 91 5.76 24.31 -10.47
C THR A 91 4.96 23.07 -10.90
N GLY A 92 3.64 23.27 -10.99
CA GLY A 92 2.73 22.77 -12.03
C GLY A 92 2.83 21.29 -12.44
N ASP A 93 1.86 20.50 -12.00
CA ASP A 93 1.06 19.67 -12.91
C ASP A 93 -0.26 19.27 -12.23
N GLU A 94 -1.36 19.77 -12.78
CA GLU A 94 -2.73 19.34 -12.49
C GLU A 94 -2.96 17.94 -13.05
N GLN A 95 -2.45 16.89 -12.38
CA GLN A 95 -2.90 15.50 -12.61
C GLN A 95 -2.56 14.48 -11.50
N ALA A 96 -2.09 14.91 -10.33
CA ALA A 96 -1.58 14.00 -9.29
C ALA A 96 -2.65 13.48 -8.29
N GLY A 97 -3.83 13.07 -8.76
CA GLY A 97 -4.87 12.48 -7.88
C GLY A 97 -4.83 10.95 -7.79
N GLY A 98 -4.28 10.27 -8.81
CA GLY A 98 -4.35 8.81 -8.93
C GLY A 98 -3.05 8.10 -9.32
N GLU A 99 -2.03 8.83 -9.78
CA GLU A 99 -0.79 8.24 -10.32
C GLU A 99 0.01 7.51 -9.24
N GLY A 100 0.18 8.12 -8.06
CA GLY A 100 0.95 7.51 -6.96
C GLY A 100 0.37 6.18 -6.43
N ARG A 101 -0.91 5.87 -6.67
CA ARG A 101 -1.50 4.58 -6.24
C ARG A 101 -1.22 3.47 -7.26
N VAL A 102 -1.25 3.78 -8.55
CA VAL A 102 -1.08 2.79 -9.63
C VAL A 102 0.40 2.45 -9.82
N GLU A 103 1.28 3.44 -9.66
CA GLU A 103 2.75 3.26 -9.75
C GLU A 103 3.31 2.29 -8.71
N ASN A 104 2.71 2.23 -7.52
CA ASN A 104 3.15 1.31 -6.46
C ASN A 104 2.82 -0.16 -6.73
N PHE A 105 1.87 -0.45 -7.63
CA PHE A 105 1.39 -1.81 -7.89
C PHE A 105 1.50 -2.25 -9.35
N THR A 106 1.90 -1.35 -10.26
CA THR A 106 1.96 -1.62 -11.69
C THR A 106 3.21 -1.00 -12.30
N THR A 107 3.65 -1.59 -13.41
CA THR A 107 4.80 -1.10 -14.17
C THR A 107 4.31 -0.42 -15.44
N ASN A 108 4.76 0.82 -15.68
CA ASN A 108 4.42 1.54 -16.90
C ASN A 108 5.32 1.10 -18.07
N LEU A 109 4.81 0.19 -18.91
CA LEU A 109 5.53 -0.33 -20.07
C LEU A 109 5.88 0.76 -21.11
N ASN A 110 5.05 1.80 -21.26
CA ASN A 110 5.37 2.90 -22.19
C ASN A 110 6.62 3.67 -21.76
N GLN A 111 6.86 3.81 -20.46
CA GLN A 111 8.05 4.46 -19.94
C GLN A 111 9.30 3.62 -20.19
N ILE A 112 9.20 2.29 -19.98
CA ILE A 112 10.30 1.34 -20.25
C ILE A 112 10.64 1.32 -21.75
N ALA A 113 9.63 1.35 -22.62
CA ALA A 113 9.83 1.42 -24.07
C ALA A 113 10.60 2.67 -24.49
N ARG A 114 10.27 3.84 -23.92
CA ARG A 114 10.95 5.11 -24.24
C ARG A 114 12.43 5.12 -23.88
N VAL A 115 12.82 4.43 -22.82
CA VAL A 115 14.23 4.30 -22.41
C VAL A 115 14.95 3.13 -23.10
N GLY A 116 14.28 2.40 -24.00
CA GLY A 116 14.85 1.27 -24.73
C GLY A 116 15.05 0.01 -23.88
N GLY A 117 14.31 -0.13 -22.77
CA GLY A 117 14.42 -1.26 -21.86
C GLY A 117 13.56 -2.48 -22.23
N ILE A 118 12.85 -2.43 -23.36
CA ILE A 118 12.03 -3.53 -23.87
C ILE A 118 12.79 -4.27 -24.95
N GLU A 119 12.85 -5.60 -24.87
CA GLU A 119 13.50 -6.43 -25.89
C GLU A 119 12.68 -6.40 -27.19
N PRO A 120 13.32 -6.41 -28.37
CA PRO A 120 12.60 -6.40 -29.63
C PRO A 120 11.82 -7.70 -29.84
N LEU A 121 10.52 -7.60 -30.10
CA LEU A 121 9.68 -8.75 -30.44
C LEU A 121 9.96 -9.30 -31.85
N ILE A 122 10.37 -10.56 -31.93
CA ILE A 122 10.75 -11.23 -33.18
C ILE A 122 9.63 -12.15 -33.68
N GLY A 123 9.21 -11.97 -34.95
CA GLY A 123 8.37 -12.94 -35.67
C GLY A 123 6.90 -13.01 -35.24
N ARG A 124 6.40 -12.02 -34.48
CA ARG A 124 5.01 -11.94 -33.95
C ARG A 124 4.19 -10.81 -34.57
N GLU A 125 4.57 -10.38 -35.77
CA GLU A 125 3.96 -9.25 -36.49
C GLU A 125 2.46 -9.43 -36.68
N LYS A 126 2.00 -10.65 -37.01
CA LYS A 126 0.58 -10.96 -37.25
C LYS A 126 -0.25 -10.89 -35.98
N GLU A 127 0.27 -11.38 -34.87
CA GLU A 127 -0.38 -11.32 -33.58
C GLU A 127 -0.47 -9.88 -33.06
N LEU A 128 0.62 -9.11 -33.20
CA LEU A 128 0.67 -7.70 -32.85
C LEU A 128 -0.33 -6.88 -33.66
N GLU A 129 -0.39 -7.07 -34.98
CA GLU A 129 -1.33 -6.38 -35.85
C GLU A 129 -2.79 -6.66 -35.43
N ARG A 130 -3.12 -7.92 -35.13
CA ARG A 130 -4.46 -8.30 -34.66
C ARG A 130 -4.80 -7.68 -33.29
N ALA A 131 -3.83 -7.57 -32.38
CA ALA A 131 -4.02 -6.92 -31.09
C ALA A 131 -4.33 -5.43 -31.27
N ILE A 132 -3.56 -4.72 -32.11
CA ILE A 132 -3.77 -3.31 -32.44
C ILE A 132 -5.16 -3.10 -33.06
N GLN A 133 -5.54 -3.92 -34.05
CA GLN A 133 -6.87 -3.85 -34.65
C GLN A 133 -8.00 -4.03 -33.63
N GLY A 134 -7.81 -4.86 -32.60
CA GLY A 134 -8.74 -5.04 -31.49
C GLY A 134 -8.86 -3.78 -30.63
N LEU A 135 -7.72 -3.23 -30.22
CA LEU A 135 -7.63 -2.01 -29.39
C LEU A 135 -8.27 -0.79 -30.07
N CYS A 136 -8.15 -0.68 -31.40
CA CYS A 136 -8.73 0.43 -32.16
C CYS A 136 -10.27 0.36 -32.33
N ARG A 137 -10.96 -0.68 -31.83
CA ARG A 137 -12.43 -0.80 -31.95
C ARG A 137 -13.16 0.13 -30.98
N ARG A 138 -14.35 0.59 -31.34
CA ARG A 138 -15.22 1.38 -30.42
C ARG A 138 -15.93 0.52 -29.36
N ARG A 139 -16.09 -0.78 -29.60
CA ARG A 139 -16.73 -1.74 -28.69
C ARG A 139 -15.92 -3.03 -28.69
N LYS A 140 -15.86 -3.70 -27.54
CA LYS A 140 -15.08 -4.94 -27.35
C LYS A 140 -13.61 -4.76 -27.75
N ASN A 141 -12.99 -3.69 -27.25
CA ASN A 141 -11.61 -3.30 -27.55
C ASN A 141 -10.58 -3.90 -26.60
N ASN A 142 -10.98 -4.85 -25.74
CA ASN A 142 -10.09 -5.55 -24.83
C ASN A 142 -9.61 -6.85 -25.51
N PRO A 143 -8.41 -6.88 -26.11
CA PRO A 143 -7.88 -8.11 -26.70
C PRO A 143 -7.64 -9.15 -25.61
N LEU A 144 -7.90 -10.42 -25.94
CA LEU A 144 -7.58 -11.57 -25.09
C LEU A 144 -6.59 -12.46 -25.83
N LEU A 145 -5.38 -12.61 -25.28
CA LEU A 145 -4.34 -13.48 -25.84
C LEU A 145 -4.53 -14.90 -25.31
N VAL A 146 -4.94 -15.82 -26.19
CA VAL A 146 -5.19 -17.23 -25.84
C VAL A 146 -4.16 -18.11 -26.54
N GLY A 147 -3.60 -19.07 -25.80
CA GLY A 147 -2.61 -20.03 -26.30
C GLY A 147 -1.99 -20.85 -25.18
N GLU A 148 -1.23 -21.89 -25.54
CA GLU A 148 -0.54 -22.78 -24.61
C GLU A 148 0.40 -22.03 -23.65
N SER A 149 0.74 -22.64 -22.51
CA SER A 149 1.72 -22.05 -21.59
C SER A 149 3.10 -21.94 -22.25
N GLY A 150 3.84 -20.87 -21.96
CA GLY A 150 5.20 -20.68 -22.48
C GLY A 150 5.31 -20.13 -23.92
N VAL A 151 4.21 -19.94 -24.65
CA VAL A 151 4.26 -19.42 -26.04
C VAL A 151 4.59 -17.92 -26.17
N GLY A 152 4.96 -17.23 -25.09
CA GLY A 152 5.33 -15.81 -25.12
C GLY A 152 4.15 -14.84 -25.19
N LYS A 153 2.99 -15.18 -24.59
CA LYS A 153 1.83 -14.26 -24.52
C LYS A 153 2.17 -12.92 -23.86
N THR A 154 3.01 -12.95 -22.83
CA THR A 154 3.49 -11.76 -22.14
C THR A 154 4.36 -10.89 -23.04
N ALA A 155 5.22 -11.48 -23.88
CA ALA A 155 6.06 -10.75 -24.81
C ALA A 155 5.24 -9.92 -25.82
N ILE A 156 4.07 -10.41 -26.24
CA ILE A 156 3.15 -9.65 -27.11
C ILE A 156 2.57 -8.42 -26.38
N ALA A 157 2.40 -8.50 -25.06
CA ALA A 157 1.86 -7.41 -24.25
C ALA A 157 2.92 -6.40 -23.81
N GLU A 158 4.14 -6.85 -23.52
CA GLU A 158 5.28 -6.01 -23.16
C GLU A 158 5.84 -5.27 -24.38
N GLY A 159 5.80 -5.91 -25.56
CA GLY A 159 6.28 -5.36 -26.81
C GLY A 159 7.63 -5.93 -27.23
#